data_AF-A0A9W9WYJ7-F1
#
_entry.id   AF-A0A9W9WYJ7-F1
#
_cell.length_a   1.000
_cell.length_b   1.000
_cell.length_c   1.000
_cell.angle_alpha   90.00
_cell.angle_beta   90.00
_cell.angle_gamma   90.00
#
_symmetry.space_group_name_H-M   'P 1'
#
loop_
_entity.id
_entity.type
_entity.pdbx_description
1 polymer ?
#
loop_
_entity_poly.entity_id
_entity_poly.type
_entity_poly.pdbx_seq_one_letter_code
_entity_poly.pdbx_strand_id
1 'polypeptide(L)'
;MFPFHLPESNRLCFLSAPNNLLFDISSGRITGLIDYGFSCILHPSYEFLRSFGCFGGKFGGWAGIEAREERALKEAKLHGFPDPLPDDQQDGKGVQWKVAKAWEDALQNAGCKRPMTIAGIDMVADLDALLSSILPWRVTNSDILRRQTDQVIQNCRNENEKVLIEILEHIGF
;
A
#
# COMPACT_ATOMS: atom_id res chain seq x y z
N MET A 1 -1.91 -11.94 34.80
CA MET A 1 -1.22 -12.07 33.51
C MET A 1 -2.17 -12.84 32.60
N PHE A 2 -2.99 -12.15 31.83
CA PHE A 2 -3.98 -12.80 30.95
C PHE A 2 -3.26 -13.24 29.67
N PRO A 3 -3.39 -14.50 29.23
CA PRO A 3 -2.85 -14.93 27.96
C PRO A 3 -3.71 -14.30 26.86
N PHE A 4 -3.17 -13.30 26.17
CA PHE A 4 -3.79 -12.81 24.93
C PHE A 4 -3.68 -13.91 23.88
N HIS A 5 -4.77 -14.64 23.67
CA HIS A 5 -4.94 -15.46 22.49
C HIS A 5 -5.10 -14.51 21.30
N LEU A 6 -4.02 -14.27 20.57
CA LEU A 6 -4.10 -13.55 19.31
C LEU A 6 -4.89 -14.41 18.32
N PRO A 7 -5.92 -13.86 17.64
CA PRO A 7 -6.61 -14.58 16.58
C PRO A 7 -5.58 -15.11 15.57
N GLU A 8 -5.79 -16.31 15.01
CA GLU A 8 -4.89 -16.90 14.01
C GLU A 8 -4.64 -15.99 12.79
N SER A 9 -5.49 -14.98 12.60
CA SER A 9 -5.36 -13.96 11.57
C SER A 9 -4.27 -12.93 11.83
N ASN A 10 -3.87 -12.65 13.07
CA ASN A 10 -2.93 -11.55 13.35
C ASN A 10 -1.47 -12.03 13.29
N ARG A 11 -0.60 -11.17 12.77
CA ARG A 11 0.84 -11.42 12.62
C ARG A 11 1.62 -10.18 12.99
N LEU A 12 2.91 -10.38 13.27
CA LEU A 12 3.83 -9.26 13.37
C LEU A 12 3.92 -8.59 12.00
N CYS A 13 3.52 -7.33 11.95
CA CYS A 13 3.69 -6.46 10.80
C CYS A 13 4.89 -5.55 11.07
N PHE A 14 5.79 -5.46 10.11
CA PHE A 14 7.04 -4.72 10.20
C PHE A 14 6.87 -3.24 9.84
N LEU A 15 5.80 -2.90 9.12
CA LEU A 15 5.50 -1.52 8.67
C LEU A 15 6.68 -0.88 7.93
N SER A 16 7.31 -1.68 7.09
CA SER A 16 8.65 -1.43 6.59
C SER A 16 8.61 -1.13 5.11
N ALA A 17 9.25 -0.04 4.70
CA ALA A 17 9.63 0.11 3.31
C ALA A 17 10.83 -0.83 3.01
N PRO A 18 11.08 -1.20 1.75
CA PRO A 18 12.19 -2.08 1.37
C PRO A 18 13.58 -1.51 1.66
N ASN A 19 13.70 -0.22 2.00
CA ASN A 19 14.93 0.41 2.46
C ASN A 19 15.47 -0.21 3.77
N ASN A 20 14.67 -1.00 4.46
CA ASN A 20 15.05 -1.68 5.69
C ASN A 20 15.58 -3.10 5.46
N LEU A 21 15.61 -3.58 4.22
CA LEU A 21 16.20 -4.87 3.85
C LEU A 21 17.68 -4.69 3.53
N LEU A 22 18.52 -5.54 4.15
CA LEU A 22 19.93 -5.67 3.79
C LEU A 22 20.09 -6.82 2.81
N PHE A 23 20.89 -6.60 1.77
CA PHE A 23 21.15 -7.58 0.74
C PHE A 23 22.65 -7.86 0.64
N ASP A 24 23.00 -9.12 0.44
CA ASP A 24 24.32 -9.48 -0.07
C ASP A 24 24.36 -9.21 -1.58
N ILE A 25 25.26 -8.32 -2.02
CA ILE A 25 25.34 -7.89 -3.43
C ILE A 25 25.72 -9.06 -4.35
N SER A 26 26.54 -10.00 -3.85
CA SER A 26 27.06 -11.09 -4.68
C SER A 26 26.01 -12.15 -5.01
N SER A 27 25.10 -12.43 -4.06
CA SER A 27 24.08 -13.46 -4.18
C SER A 27 22.67 -12.92 -4.38
N GLY A 28 22.45 -11.60 -4.18
CA GLY A 28 21.13 -10.97 -4.21
C GLY A 28 20.21 -11.39 -3.07
N ARG A 29 20.73 -12.09 -2.05
CA ARG A 29 19.93 -12.62 -0.94
C ARG A 29 19.73 -11.58 0.15
N ILE A 30 18.55 -11.56 0.75
CA ILE A 30 18.28 -10.80 1.98
C ILE A 30 19.14 -11.40 3.10
N THR A 31 20.00 -10.59 3.70
CA THR A 31 20.88 -10.97 4.81
C THR A 31 20.41 -10.43 6.15
N GLY A 32 19.51 -9.44 6.14
CA GLY A 32 18.95 -8.88 7.34
C GLY A 32 17.75 -7.98 7.05
N LEU A 33 16.99 -7.72 8.09
CA LEU A 33 15.94 -6.70 8.11
C LEU A 33 16.21 -5.85 9.37
N ILE A 34 16.17 -4.54 9.22
CA ILE A 34 16.51 -3.55 10.25
C ILE A 34 15.34 -2.58 10.47
N ASP A 35 15.48 -1.65 11.42
CA ASP A 35 14.51 -0.56 11.66
C ASP A 35 13.07 -1.02 11.96
N TYR A 36 12.92 -1.86 13.00
CA TYR A 36 11.63 -2.37 13.47
C TYR A 36 10.90 -1.43 14.44
N GLY A 37 11.28 -0.15 14.51
CA GLY A 37 10.74 0.79 15.50
C GLY A 37 9.24 1.02 15.41
N PHE A 38 8.64 0.72 14.25
CA PHE A 38 7.21 0.83 13.99
C PHE A 38 6.49 -0.52 13.92
N SER A 39 7.17 -1.63 14.22
CA SER A 39 6.55 -2.96 14.16
C SER A 39 5.41 -3.10 15.18
N CYS A 40 4.33 -3.75 14.77
CA CYS A 40 3.16 -3.97 15.62
C CYS A 40 2.40 -5.23 15.20
N ILE A 41 1.53 -5.73 16.08
CA ILE A 41 0.71 -6.91 15.80
C ILE A 41 -0.58 -6.46 15.14
N LEU A 42 -0.72 -6.75 13.85
CA LEU A 42 -1.87 -6.36 13.02
C LEU A 42 -2.33 -7.51 12.13
N HIS A 43 -3.39 -7.25 11.37
CA HIS A 43 -3.80 -8.16 10.31
C HIS A 43 -2.78 -8.11 9.13
N PRO A 44 -2.38 -9.24 8.54
CA PRO A 44 -1.41 -9.33 7.44
C PRO A 44 -1.73 -8.47 6.22
N SER A 45 -3.01 -8.13 6.00
CA SER A 45 -3.40 -7.20 4.93
C SER A 45 -2.66 -5.87 5.02
N TYR A 46 -2.28 -5.44 6.23
CA TYR A 46 -1.64 -4.15 6.46
C TYR A 46 -0.27 -4.04 5.75
N GLU A 47 0.47 -5.14 5.61
CA GLU A 47 1.73 -5.16 4.84
C GLU A 47 1.50 -4.81 3.37
N PHE A 48 0.39 -5.26 2.78
CA PHE A 48 0.04 -4.96 1.40
C PHE A 48 -0.35 -3.49 1.20
N LEU A 49 -0.90 -2.85 2.24
CA LEU A 49 -1.33 -1.44 2.21
C LEU A 49 -0.17 -0.45 2.40
N ARG A 50 0.94 -0.89 3.01
CA ARG A 50 2.06 -0.01 3.44
C ARG A 50 3.43 -0.41 2.90
N SER A 51 3.82 -1.66 3.05
CA SER A 51 5.22 -2.09 2.98
C SER A 51 5.72 -2.36 1.55
N PHE A 52 4.84 -2.83 0.66
CA PHE A 52 5.26 -3.28 -0.68
C PHE A 52 5.23 -2.19 -1.77
N GLY A 53 5.27 -0.91 -1.38
CA GLY A 53 5.24 0.21 -2.32
C GLY A 53 6.31 0.16 -3.42
N CYS A 54 7.52 -0.30 -3.10
CA CYS A 54 8.62 -0.35 -4.09
C CYS A 54 8.76 -1.70 -4.83
N PHE A 55 7.91 -2.70 -4.55
CA PHE A 55 7.94 -4.01 -5.23
C PHE A 55 6.79 -4.15 -6.22
N GLY A 56 6.76 -3.26 -7.22
CA GLY A 56 5.71 -3.25 -8.24
C GLY A 56 4.37 -2.68 -7.75
N GLY A 57 4.38 -1.91 -6.66
CA GLY A 57 3.24 -1.13 -6.18
C GLY A 57 2.50 -1.76 -4.99
N LYS A 58 2.09 -0.89 -4.07
CA LYS A 58 1.23 -1.23 -2.93
C LYS A 58 -0.16 -1.68 -3.40
N PHE A 59 -0.84 -2.48 -2.60
CA PHE A 59 -2.26 -2.73 -2.77
C PHE A 59 -3.04 -1.50 -2.27
N GLY A 60 -3.52 -0.67 -3.20
CA GLY A 60 -4.26 0.54 -2.89
C GLY A 60 -5.76 0.29 -2.74
N GLY A 61 -6.41 1.14 -1.96
CA GLY A 61 -7.86 1.26 -1.94
C GLY A 61 -8.39 2.04 -3.13
N TRP A 62 -9.51 2.72 -2.93
CA TRP A 62 -10.06 3.63 -3.90
C TRP A 62 -8.99 4.63 -4.36
N ALA A 63 -8.88 4.74 -5.67
CA ALA A 63 -8.05 5.74 -6.33
C ALA A 63 -8.98 6.49 -7.28
N GLY A 64 -8.84 7.83 -7.36
CA GLY A 64 -9.72 8.70 -8.14
C GLY A 64 -9.87 8.31 -9.60
N ILE A 65 -10.79 8.94 -10.31
CA ILE A 65 -11.18 8.54 -11.69
C ILE A 65 -9.98 8.52 -12.65
N GLU A 66 -9.01 9.41 -12.42
CA GLU A 66 -7.80 9.56 -13.25
C GLU A 66 -6.71 8.51 -12.95
N ALA A 67 -6.80 7.76 -11.84
CA ALA A 67 -5.81 6.77 -11.40
C ALA A 67 -6.02 5.40 -12.08
N ARG A 68 -6.00 5.39 -13.43
CA ARG A 68 -6.34 4.21 -14.24
C ARG A 68 -5.38 3.05 -14.02
N GLU A 69 -4.08 3.31 -13.90
CA GLU A 69 -3.07 2.25 -13.74
C GLU A 69 -3.10 1.63 -12.34
N GLU A 70 -3.30 2.44 -11.30
CA GLU A 70 -3.42 1.96 -9.92
C GLU A 70 -4.67 1.10 -9.76
N ARG A 71 -5.77 1.49 -10.39
CA ARG A 71 -6.99 0.66 -10.46
C ARG A 71 -6.71 -0.66 -11.18
N ALA A 72 -6.05 -0.62 -12.34
CA ALA A 72 -5.69 -1.83 -13.07
C ALA A 72 -4.78 -2.76 -12.23
N LEU A 73 -3.83 -2.20 -11.48
CA LEU A 73 -2.97 -2.97 -10.58
C LEU A 73 -3.76 -3.58 -9.41
N LYS A 74 -4.71 -2.83 -8.83
CA LYS A 74 -5.64 -3.33 -7.80
C LYS A 74 -6.42 -4.53 -8.32
N GLU A 75 -7.04 -4.41 -9.51
CA GLU A 75 -7.78 -5.50 -10.15
C GLU A 75 -6.88 -6.72 -10.42
N ALA A 76 -5.66 -6.51 -10.92
CA ALA A 76 -4.71 -7.59 -11.16
C ALA A 76 -4.32 -8.32 -9.86
N LYS A 77 -4.17 -7.61 -8.74
CA LYS A 77 -3.89 -8.21 -7.43
C LYS A 77 -5.09 -8.92 -6.80
N LEU A 78 -6.32 -8.54 -7.16
CA LEU A 78 -7.56 -9.17 -6.68
C LEU A 78 -7.95 -10.40 -7.51
N HIS A 79 -7.72 -10.35 -8.82
CA HIS A 79 -8.32 -11.30 -9.77
C HIS A 79 -7.29 -12.04 -10.64
N GLY A 80 -6.02 -11.67 -10.53
CA GLY A 80 -4.92 -12.25 -11.31
C GLY A 80 -4.38 -11.29 -12.37
N PHE A 81 -3.10 -11.44 -12.67
CA PHE A 81 -2.42 -10.60 -13.66
C PHE A 81 -2.82 -11.00 -15.09
N PRO A 82 -2.98 -10.03 -16.01
CA PRO A 82 -3.30 -10.30 -17.41
C PRO A 82 -2.15 -10.98 -18.16
N ASP A 83 -2.49 -11.65 -19.26
CA ASP A 83 -1.53 -12.22 -20.22
C ASP A 83 -1.98 -11.85 -21.65
N PRO A 84 -1.21 -11.05 -22.40
CA PRO A 84 0.11 -10.50 -22.05
C PRO A 84 0.03 -9.40 -20.97
N LEU A 85 1.15 -9.22 -20.25
CA LEU A 85 1.31 -8.09 -19.32
C LEU A 85 1.34 -6.75 -20.07
N PRO A 86 0.81 -5.66 -19.49
CA PRO A 86 1.04 -4.31 -19.98
C PRO A 86 2.53 -3.95 -19.94
N ASP A 87 2.93 -3.00 -20.80
CA ASP A 87 4.29 -2.47 -20.79
C ASP A 87 4.56 -1.65 -19.54
N ASP A 88 5.79 -1.74 -19.03
CA ASP A 88 6.26 -0.91 -17.93
C ASP A 88 6.39 0.55 -18.41
N GLN A 89 5.97 1.52 -17.59
CA GLN A 89 6.15 2.93 -17.92
C GLN A 89 7.63 3.32 -17.90
N GLN A 90 8.10 3.94 -18.99
CA GLN A 90 9.52 4.23 -19.22
C GLN A 90 10.13 5.26 -18.25
N ASP A 91 9.31 6.11 -17.61
CA ASP A 91 9.77 7.16 -16.72
C ASP A 91 9.89 6.71 -15.25
N GLY A 92 9.55 5.45 -14.95
CA GLY A 92 9.57 4.88 -13.60
C GLY A 92 8.53 5.46 -12.66
N LYS A 93 7.56 6.26 -13.15
CA LYS A 93 6.50 6.87 -12.34
C LYS A 93 5.20 6.08 -12.35
N GLY A 94 5.01 5.20 -13.33
CA GLY A 94 3.86 4.30 -13.40
C GLY A 94 4.07 2.94 -12.76
N VAL A 95 3.10 2.06 -12.98
CA VAL A 95 3.15 0.68 -12.47
C VAL A 95 4.24 -0.11 -13.21
N GLN A 96 5.15 -0.70 -12.43
CA GLN A 96 6.16 -1.64 -12.92
C GLN A 96 5.55 -3.05 -12.98
N TRP A 97 4.79 -3.34 -14.04
CA TRP A 97 3.99 -4.55 -14.22
C TRP A 97 4.80 -5.84 -14.12
N LYS A 98 6.00 -5.86 -14.69
CA LYS A 98 6.88 -7.05 -14.61
C LYS A 98 7.33 -7.33 -13.18
N VAL A 99 7.68 -6.28 -12.44
CA VAL A 99 8.07 -6.39 -11.02
C VAL A 99 6.87 -6.79 -10.17
N ALA A 100 5.70 -6.21 -10.43
CA ALA A 100 4.46 -6.50 -9.72
C ALA A 100 4.06 -7.97 -9.87
N LYS A 101 4.12 -8.51 -11.09
CA LYS A 101 3.84 -9.93 -11.35
C LYS A 101 4.89 -10.84 -10.72
N ALA A 102 6.18 -10.53 -10.87
CA ALA A 102 7.24 -11.35 -10.28
C ALA A 102 7.13 -11.42 -8.75
N TRP A 103 6.75 -10.32 -8.10
CA TRP A 103 6.49 -10.29 -6.66
C TRP A 103 5.27 -11.13 -6.28
N GLU A 104 4.17 -11.03 -7.03
CA GLU A 104 2.97 -11.83 -6.81
C GLU A 104 3.26 -13.34 -6.93
N ASP A 105 3.99 -13.73 -7.98
CA ASP A 105 4.38 -15.13 -8.22
C ASP A 105 5.31 -15.65 -7.10
N ALA A 106 6.24 -14.83 -6.61
CA ALA A 106 7.10 -15.18 -5.48
C ALA A 106 6.30 -15.41 -4.18
N LEU A 107 5.34 -14.53 -3.87
CA LEU A 107 4.44 -14.69 -2.73
C LEU A 107 3.61 -15.98 -2.85
N GLN A 108 3.10 -16.26 -4.05
CA GLN A 108 2.34 -17.48 -4.32
C GLN A 108 3.19 -18.74 -4.11
N ASN A 109 4.40 -18.76 -4.67
CA ASN A 109 5.32 -19.90 -4.55
C ASN A 109 5.77 -20.15 -3.10
N ALA A 110 5.86 -19.08 -2.30
CA ALA A 110 6.15 -19.18 -0.87
C ALA A 110 4.92 -19.55 -0.01
N GLY A 111 3.74 -19.76 -0.62
CA GLY A 111 2.51 -20.10 0.11
C GLY A 111 1.96 -18.95 0.97
N CYS A 112 2.33 -17.70 0.67
CA CYS A 112 1.86 -16.53 1.41
C CYS A 112 0.38 -16.25 1.11
N LYS A 113 -0.34 -15.69 2.10
CA LYS A 113 -1.61 -15.01 1.82
C LYS A 113 -1.34 -13.79 0.96
N ARG A 114 -2.20 -13.56 -0.03
CA ARG A 114 -2.15 -12.47 -1.02
C ARG A 114 -3.50 -11.77 -1.09
N PRO A 115 -3.61 -10.56 -1.68
CA PRO A 115 -4.89 -9.86 -1.76
C PRO A 115 -6.03 -10.72 -2.31
N MET A 116 -5.83 -11.42 -3.43
CA MET A 116 -6.84 -12.34 -3.99
C MET A 116 -7.31 -13.48 -3.06
N THR A 117 -6.57 -13.78 -1.98
CA THR A 117 -6.89 -14.86 -1.03
C THR A 117 -7.37 -14.34 0.33
N ILE A 118 -7.36 -13.03 0.56
CA ILE A 118 -7.79 -12.41 1.81
C ILE A 118 -9.21 -11.89 1.61
N ALA A 119 -10.18 -12.52 2.27
CA ALA A 119 -11.58 -12.15 2.16
C ALA A 119 -11.81 -10.69 2.62
N GLY A 120 -12.50 -9.90 1.79
CA GLY A 120 -12.85 -8.51 2.06
C GLY A 120 -11.69 -7.51 2.07
N ILE A 121 -10.52 -7.88 1.52
CA ILE A 121 -9.35 -6.98 1.49
C ILE A 121 -9.61 -5.72 0.64
N ASP A 122 -10.46 -5.81 -0.37
CA ASP A 122 -10.90 -4.70 -1.20
C ASP A 122 -11.57 -3.59 -0.38
N MET A 123 -12.53 -3.96 0.48
CA MET A 123 -13.18 -3.04 1.41
C MET A 123 -12.21 -2.49 2.45
N VAL A 124 -11.30 -3.33 2.96
CA VAL A 124 -10.25 -2.89 3.90
C VAL A 124 -9.34 -1.85 3.24
N ALA A 125 -8.99 -2.03 1.98
CA ALA A 125 -8.18 -1.07 1.25
C ALA A 125 -8.93 0.25 1.02
N ASP A 126 -10.21 0.21 0.67
CA ASP A 126 -11.03 1.41 0.51
C ASP A 126 -11.19 2.17 1.84
N LEU A 127 -11.35 1.45 2.96
CA LEU A 127 -11.33 2.06 4.30
C LEU A 127 -9.97 2.68 4.62
N ASP A 128 -8.86 2.04 4.26
CA ASP A 128 -7.52 2.61 4.44
C ASP A 128 -7.33 3.89 3.62
N ALA A 129 -7.87 3.94 2.40
CA ALA A 129 -7.87 5.14 1.57
C ALA A 129 -8.69 6.28 2.21
N LEU A 130 -9.88 5.98 2.75
CA LEU A 130 -10.69 6.94 3.51
C LEU A 130 -9.96 7.46 4.75
N LEU A 131 -9.37 6.58 5.56
CA LEU A 131 -8.61 6.99 6.74
C LEU A 131 -7.44 7.90 6.37
N SER A 132 -6.79 7.62 5.23
CA SER A 132 -5.70 8.43 4.71
C SER A 132 -6.16 9.80 4.18
N SER A 133 -7.41 9.94 3.73
CA SER A 133 -7.97 11.22 3.26
C SER A 133 -8.49 12.09 4.40
N ILE A 134 -8.95 11.51 5.51
CA ILE A 134 -9.38 12.26 6.71
C ILE A 134 -8.21 12.94 7.41
N LEU A 135 -7.03 12.29 7.44
CA LEU A 135 -5.82 12.81 8.08
C LEU A 135 -4.66 12.94 7.09
N PRO A 136 -4.72 13.86 6.12
CA PRO A 136 -3.66 13.96 5.13
C PRO A 136 -2.37 14.45 5.80
N TRP A 137 -1.29 13.68 5.66
CA TRP A 137 0.00 13.98 6.31
C TRP A 137 0.49 15.42 6.05
N ARG A 138 0.29 15.92 4.81
CA ARG A 138 0.69 17.29 4.41
C ARG A 138 -0.06 18.41 5.13
N VAL A 139 -1.20 18.13 5.74
CA VAL A 139 -2.01 19.14 6.45
C VAL A 139 -2.17 18.84 7.95
N THR A 140 -1.70 17.68 8.42
CA THR A 140 -1.82 17.25 9.82
C THR A 140 -0.48 17.16 10.54
N ASN A 141 0.63 16.96 9.83
CA ASN A 141 1.95 16.92 10.44
C ASN A 141 2.50 18.34 10.67
N SER A 142 2.81 18.69 11.92
CA SER A 142 3.28 20.03 12.29
C SER A 142 4.60 20.44 11.64
N ASP A 143 5.52 19.50 11.44
CA ASP A 143 6.84 19.81 10.87
C ASP A 143 6.75 20.07 9.37
N ILE A 144 5.87 19.33 8.69
CA ILE A 144 5.56 19.52 7.28
C ILE A 144 4.83 20.85 7.07
N LEU A 145 3.82 21.16 7.91
CA LEU A 145 3.10 22.43 7.87
C LEU A 145 4.03 23.64 8.00
N ARG A 146 4.99 23.61 8.94
CA ARG A 146 5.96 24.71 9.13
C ARG A 146 6.84 24.97 7.92
N ARG A 147 6.96 24.01 7.00
CA ARG A 147 7.80 24.09 5.79
C ARG A 147 7.00 24.47 4.55
N GLN A 148 5.70 24.68 4.65
CA GLN A 148 4.81 24.99 3.53
C GLN A 148 4.31 26.42 3.61
N THR A 149 4.03 27.01 2.45
CA THR A 149 3.32 28.29 2.39
C THR A 149 1.82 28.08 2.62
N ASP A 150 1.14 29.12 3.09
CA ASP A 150 -0.31 29.09 3.31
C ASP A 150 -1.08 28.69 2.04
N GLN A 151 -0.63 29.16 0.87
CA GLN A 151 -1.22 28.80 -0.42
C GLN A 151 -1.12 27.29 -0.70
N VAL A 152 0.02 26.66 -0.41
CA VAL A 152 0.18 25.22 -0.61
C VAL A 152 -0.69 24.45 0.39
N ILE A 153 -0.78 24.91 1.63
CA ILE A 153 -1.65 24.29 2.65
C ILE A 153 -3.11 24.36 2.19
N GLN A 154 -3.58 25.52 1.72
CA GLN A 154 -4.95 25.70 1.24
C GLN A 154 -5.24 24.83 0.02
N ASN A 155 -4.32 24.73 -0.94
CA ASN A 155 -4.46 23.86 -2.09
C ASN A 155 -4.58 22.40 -1.67
N CYS A 156 -3.71 21.92 -0.77
CA CYS A 156 -3.80 20.55 -0.25
C CYS A 156 -5.11 20.29 0.47
N ARG A 157 -5.66 21.25 1.21
CA ARG A 157 -6.97 21.09 1.86
C ARG A 157 -8.08 20.93 0.82
N ASN A 158 -8.12 21.83 -0.17
CA ASN A 158 -9.14 21.80 -1.23
C ASN A 158 -9.07 20.50 -2.07
N GLU A 159 -7.87 20.01 -2.38
CA GLU A 159 -7.65 18.75 -3.08
C GLU A 159 -8.12 17.55 -2.25
N ASN A 160 -7.76 17.50 -0.96
CA ASN A 160 -8.19 16.41 -0.07
C ASN A 160 -9.70 16.42 0.18
N GLU A 161 -10.34 17.59 0.25
CA GLU A 161 -11.79 17.70 0.40
C GLU A 161 -12.52 17.07 -0.79
N LYS A 162 -12.07 17.33 -2.01
CA LYS A 162 -12.62 16.67 -3.23
C LYS A 162 -12.45 15.16 -3.17
N VAL A 163 -11.25 14.69 -2.85
CA VAL A 163 -10.95 13.25 -2.70
C VAL A 163 -11.83 12.61 -1.63
N LEU A 164 -12.03 13.30 -0.49
CA LEU A 164 -12.87 12.79 0.59
C LEU A 164 -14.33 12.64 0.15
N ILE A 165 -14.89 13.64 -0.54
CA ILE A 165 -16.26 13.58 -1.09
C ILE A 165 -16.37 12.41 -2.06
N GLU A 166 -15.46 12.29 -3.02
CA GLU A 166 -15.49 11.22 -4.03
C GLU A 166 -15.36 9.81 -3.43
N ILE A 167 -14.54 9.64 -2.37
CA ILE A 167 -14.46 8.37 -1.64
C ILE A 167 -15.76 8.07 -0.90
N LEU A 168 -16.34 9.06 -0.21
CA LEU A 168 -17.60 8.90 0.52
C LEU A 168 -18.74 8.46 -0.43
N GLU A 169 -18.86 9.11 -1.58
CA GLU A 169 -19.83 8.74 -2.62
C GLU A 169 -19.60 7.31 -3.11
N HIS A 170 -18.34 6.92 -3.36
CA HIS A 170 -17.98 5.56 -3.78
C HIS A 170 -18.37 4.49 -2.76
N ILE A 171 -18.23 4.77 -1.46
CA ILE A 171 -18.60 3.83 -0.39
C ILE A 171 -20.07 3.97 0.05
N GLY A 172 -20.84 4.89 -0.54
CA GLY A 172 -22.29 5.01 -0.37
C GLY A 172 -22.77 6.01 0.70
N PHE A 173 -22.01 7.06 0.99
CA PHE A 173 -22.41 8.20 1.84
C PHE A 173 -22.54 9.48 1.02
#